data_AF-F2EB22-F1
#
_entry.id   AF-F2EB22-F1
#
_cell.length_a   1.000
_cell.length_b   1.000
_cell.length_c   1.000
_cell.angle_alpha   90.00
_cell.angle_beta   90.00
_cell.angle_gamma   90.00
#
_symmetry.space_group_name_H-M   'P 1'
#
loop_
_entity.id
_entity.type
_entity.pdbx_description
1 polymer ?
#
loop_
_entity_poly.entity_id
_entity_poly.type
_entity_poly.pdbx_seq_one_letter_code
_entity_poly.pdbx_strand_id
1 'polypeptide(L)'
;MAMVKNIACTLLLVAIMVAATLVPVATAASEQSIETMDASIKKAFDAVIAAAPKAKRSEAESAVLKQKVAATASLNQAAGDKKKVDEIVTAYKTAANAVLAAKPADKSAVFEKTFGEAGHPATHQAVDSLEDSFKQAIDDVVAAAPSPKQDEMKALVFQQTVLAANSLGQSSMDTKLFAAVTTAYKVASDAVIAASPDDKFPVMEKTFAEAAKVKAA
;
A
#
# COMPACT_ATOMS: atom_id res chain seq x y z
N MET A 1 25.28 -11.52 -8.28
CA MET A 1 23.99 -11.05 -8.84
C MET A 1 22.88 -11.21 -7.81
N ALA A 2 22.83 -10.35 -6.78
CA ALA A 2 21.88 -10.48 -5.66
C ALA A 2 21.18 -9.16 -5.27
N MET A 3 21.38 -8.06 -6.02
CA MET A 3 20.90 -6.71 -5.64
C MET A 3 19.55 -6.28 -6.28
N VAL A 4 18.94 -7.10 -7.15
CA VAL A 4 17.73 -6.70 -7.89
C VAL A 4 16.43 -7.00 -7.09
N LYS A 5 16.45 -8.03 -6.23
CA LYS A 5 15.35 -8.31 -5.28
C LYS A 5 15.35 -7.23 -4.21
N ASN A 6 14.43 -6.25 -4.28
CA ASN A 6 14.02 -5.25 -3.27
C ASN A 6 13.77 -3.84 -3.86
N ILE A 7 13.92 -3.65 -5.19
CA ILE A 7 13.71 -2.34 -5.84
C ILE A 7 12.24 -1.95 -5.81
N ALA A 8 11.32 -2.87 -6.17
CA ALA A 8 9.88 -2.61 -6.11
C ALA A 8 9.40 -2.11 -4.75
N CYS A 9 9.79 -2.79 -3.67
CA CYS A 9 9.36 -2.42 -2.32
C CYS A 9 9.93 -1.07 -1.86
N THR A 10 11.18 -0.76 -2.21
CA THR A 10 11.79 0.54 -1.87
C THR A 10 11.07 1.69 -2.57
N LEU A 11 10.72 1.51 -3.85
CA LEU A 11 10.00 2.51 -4.64
C LEU A 11 8.53 2.64 -4.19
N LEU A 12 7.88 1.53 -3.85
CA LEU A 12 6.52 1.52 -3.29
C LEU A 12 6.47 2.32 -1.99
N LEU A 13 7.44 2.15 -1.09
CA LEU A 13 7.47 2.87 0.19
C LEU A 13 7.56 4.39 0.06
N VAL A 14 8.48 4.88 -0.77
CA VAL A 14 8.65 6.33 -0.96
C VAL A 14 7.38 6.91 -1.62
N ALA A 15 6.69 6.12 -2.43
CA ALA A 15 5.50 6.56 -3.17
C ALA A 15 4.29 6.72 -2.24
N ILE A 16 4.15 5.80 -1.29
CA ILE A 16 3.09 5.85 -0.27
C ILE A 16 3.35 6.88 0.83
N MET A 17 4.61 7.22 1.12
CA MET A 17 4.92 8.35 1.99
C MET A 17 4.49 9.69 1.35
N VAL A 18 4.59 9.81 0.02
CA VAL A 18 4.15 11.01 -0.73
C VAL A 18 2.61 11.07 -0.86
N ALA A 19 1.93 9.93 -1.01
CA ALA A 19 0.47 9.84 -1.10
C ALA A 19 -0.29 10.10 0.23
N ALA A 20 0.41 10.45 1.30
CA ALA A 20 -0.13 10.53 2.67
C ALA A 20 -1.00 11.77 2.97
N THR A 21 -1.67 12.36 1.98
CA THR A 21 -2.75 13.35 2.21
C THR A 21 -4.15 12.71 2.23
N LEU A 22 -4.24 11.38 2.42
CA LEU A 22 -5.49 10.65 2.62
C LEU A 22 -6.10 10.99 3.99
N VAL A 23 -6.53 12.24 4.13
CA VAL A 23 -7.33 12.72 5.25
C VAL A 23 -8.75 12.22 4.98
N PRO A 24 -9.29 11.32 5.81
CA PRO A 24 -10.70 10.94 5.71
C PRO A 24 -11.57 12.19 5.94
N VAL A 25 -12.69 12.30 5.24
CA VAL A 25 -13.67 13.36 5.48
C VAL A 25 -14.31 13.09 6.85
N ALA A 26 -13.74 13.68 7.89
CA ALA A 26 -14.16 13.51 9.27
C ALA A 26 -14.89 14.76 9.76
N THR A 27 -15.81 14.59 10.70
CA THR A 27 -16.31 15.70 11.53
C THR A 27 -15.23 16.13 12.54
N ALA A 28 -15.26 17.37 13.04
CA ALA A 28 -14.23 17.91 13.95
C ALA A 28 -13.92 17.03 15.20
N ALA A 29 -14.89 16.27 15.72
CA ALA A 29 -14.66 15.35 16.85
C ALA A 29 -14.00 14.01 16.44
N SER A 30 -14.22 13.57 15.20
CA SER A 30 -13.54 12.40 14.61
C SER A 30 -12.12 12.74 14.13
N GLU A 31 -11.84 13.98 13.75
CA GLU A 31 -10.51 14.43 13.30
C GLU A 31 -9.43 14.18 14.37
N GLN A 32 -9.64 14.63 15.61
CA GLN A 32 -8.65 14.45 16.69
C GLN A 32 -8.41 12.96 17.03
N SER A 33 -9.47 12.14 16.98
CA SER A 33 -9.38 10.70 17.26
C SER A 33 -8.65 9.95 16.16
N ILE A 34 -8.87 10.34 14.90
CA ILE A 34 -8.20 9.83 13.70
C ILE A 34 -6.74 10.28 13.66
N GLU A 35 -6.42 11.54 13.95
CA GLU A 35 -5.03 12.02 14.04
C GLU A 35 -4.23 11.25 15.10
N THR A 36 -4.83 11.05 16.28
CA THR A 36 -4.19 10.28 17.35
C THR A 36 -3.98 8.81 16.95
N MET A 37 -4.94 8.25 16.20
CA MET A 37 -4.81 6.90 15.64
C MET A 37 -3.69 6.84 14.62
N ASP A 38 -3.64 7.77 13.66
CA ASP A 38 -2.63 7.83 12.60
C ASP A 38 -1.22 7.95 13.18
N ALA A 39 -1.04 8.82 14.18
CA ALA A 39 0.23 8.92 14.91
C ALA A 39 0.64 7.61 15.61
N SER A 40 -0.32 6.88 16.18
CA SER A 40 -0.08 5.60 16.87
C SER A 40 0.27 4.49 15.87
N ILE A 41 -0.48 4.41 14.77
CA ILE A 41 -0.24 3.50 13.66
C ILE A 41 1.14 3.74 13.06
N LYS A 42 1.49 5.00 12.77
CA LYS A 42 2.81 5.37 12.22
C LYS A 42 3.95 4.90 13.11
N LYS A 43 3.85 5.11 14.43
CA LYS A 43 4.86 4.62 15.38
C LYS A 43 4.95 3.09 15.40
N ALA A 44 3.81 2.39 15.35
CA ALA A 44 3.79 0.93 15.30
C ALA A 44 4.43 0.40 14.01
N PHE A 45 4.13 1.02 12.87
CA PHE A 45 4.74 0.71 11.58
C PHE A 45 6.26 0.91 11.59
N ASP A 46 6.73 2.07 12.05
CA ASP A 46 8.16 2.37 12.17
C ASP A 46 8.86 1.34 13.09
N ALA A 47 8.21 0.93 14.18
CA ALA A 47 8.73 -0.08 15.10
C ALA A 47 8.82 -1.49 14.48
N VAL A 48 7.86 -1.88 13.64
CA VAL A 48 7.88 -3.17 12.92
C VAL A 48 9.01 -3.19 11.90
N ILE A 49 9.14 -2.12 11.10
CA ILE A 49 10.21 -1.99 10.10
C ILE A 49 11.59 -1.95 10.77
N ALA A 50 11.73 -1.24 11.90
CA ALA A 50 12.97 -1.17 12.64
C ALA A 50 13.38 -2.52 13.27
N ALA A 51 12.41 -3.32 13.71
CA ALA A 51 12.67 -4.62 14.30
C ALA A 51 12.92 -5.74 13.27
N ALA A 52 12.53 -5.54 12.01
CA ALA A 52 12.74 -6.51 10.94
C ALA A 52 14.24 -6.71 10.66
N PRO A 53 14.73 -7.97 10.56
CA PRO A 53 16.07 -8.25 10.05
C PRO A 53 16.28 -7.62 8.68
N LYS A 54 17.51 -7.20 8.35
CA LYS A 54 17.81 -6.54 7.04
C LYS A 54 17.27 -7.33 5.84
N ALA A 55 17.36 -8.66 5.88
CA ALA A 55 16.88 -9.53 4.81
C ALA A 55 15.34 -9.55 4.65
N LYS A 56 14.58 -9.20 5.70
CA LYS A 56 13.10 -9.20 5.72
C LYS A 56 12.49 -7.80 5.81
N ARG A 57 13.31 -6.75 5.73
CA ARG A 57 12.84 -5.37 5.88
C ARG A 57 11.82 -5.00 4.81
N SER A 58 12.06 -5.45 3.58
CA SER A 58 11.16 -5.28 2.45
C SER A 58 9.80 -5.97 2.65
N GLU A 59 9.75 -7.12 3.32
CA GLU A 59 8.50 -7.83 3.64
C GLU A 59 7.71 -7.06 4.71
N ALA A 60 8.40 -6.62 5.77
CA ALA A 60 7.79 -5.83 6.85
C ALA A 60 7.22 -4.49 6.34
N GLU A 61 7.94 -3.84 5.43
CA GLU A 61 7.52 -2.63 4.73
C GLU A 61 6.27 -2.84 3.88
N SER A 62 6.19 -3.96 3.15
CA SER A 62 5.01 -4.33 2.38
C SER A 62 3.79 -4.62 3.26
N ALA A 63 4.00 -5.35 4.37
CA ALA A 63 2.94 -5.64 5.32
C ALA A 63 2.37 -4.35 5.96
N VAL A 64 3.24 -3.41 6.32
CA VAL A 64 2.87 -2.07 6.80
C VAL A 64 2.00 -1.33 5.79
N LEU A 65 2.41 -1.37 4.52
CA LEU A 65 1.65 -0.73 3.44
C LEU A 65 0.22 -1.29 3.33
N LYS A 66 0.08 -2.63 3.28
CA LYS A 66 -1.24 -3.26 3.20
C LYS A 66 -2.17 -2.75 4.29
N GLN A 67 -1.65 -2.65 5.51
CA GLN A 67 -2.41 -2.20 6.66
C GLN A 67 -2.76 -0.71 6.61
N LYS A 68 -1.89 0.13 6.04
CA LYS A 68 -2.22 1.54 5.80
C LYS A 68 -3.41 1.67 4.85
N VAL A 69 -3.38 0.94 3.73
CA VAL A 69 -4.47 0.93 2.74
C VAL A 69 -5.76 0.39 3.36
N ALA A 70 -5.67 -0.70 4.13
CA ALA A 70 -6.80 -1.29 4.85
C ALA A 70 -7.42 -0.32 5.86
N ALA A 71 -6.61 0.39 6.65
CA ALA A 71 -7.06 1.36 7.62
C ALA A 71 -7.80 2.52 6.95
N THR A 72 -7.21 3.10 5.90
CA THR A 72 -7.83 4.20 5.16
C THR A 72 -9.15 3.77 4.52
N ALA A 73 -9.20 2.62 3.86
CA ALA A 73 -10.43 2.10 3.26
C ALA A 73 -11.51 1.85 4.32
N SER A 74 -11.15 1.29 5.48
CA SER A 74 -12.09 1.05 6.57
C SER A 74 -12.69 2.35 7.10
N LEU A 75 -11.85 3.36 7.36
CA LEU A 75 -12.30 4.68 7.82
C LEU A 75 -13.23 5.36 6.81
N ASN A 76 -12.88 5.27 5.52
CA ASN A 76 -13.69 5.84 4.46
C ASN A 76 -15.04 5.13 4.30
N GLN A 77 -15.10 3.81 4.45
CA GLN A 77 -16.37 3.07 4.47
C GLN A 77 -17.26 3.43 5.67
N ALA A 78 -16.64 3.78 6.79
CA ALA A 78 -17.35 4.23 7.98
C ALA A 78 -17.70 5.73 7.92
N ALA A 79 -17.35 6.45 6.86
CA ALA A 79 -17.63 7.89 6.75
C ALA A 79 -19.14 8.15 6.89
N GLY A 80 -19.50 9.08 7.78
CA GLY A 80 -20.89 9.38 8.13
C GLY A 80 -21.50 8.47 9.21
N ASP A 81 -20.86 7.37 9.57
CA ASP A 81 -21.25 6.48 10.67
C ASP A 81 -20.24 6.60 11.82
N LYS A 82 -20.48 7.57 12.71
CA LYS A 82 -19.59 7.87 13.83
C LYS A 82 -19.26 6.64 14.68
N LYS A 83 -20.24 5.76 14.90
CA LYS A 83 -20.04 4.56 15.72
C LYS A 83 -19.02 3.62 15.07
N LYS A 84 -19.14 3.38 13.77
CA LYS A 84 -18.17 2.56 13.03
C LYS A 84 -16.80 3.20 12.96
N VAL A 85 -16.72 4.54 12.79
CA VAL A 85 -15.44 5.25 12.83
C VAL A 85 -14.75 5.05 14.18
N ASP A 86 -15.47 5.21 15.28
CA ASP A 86 -14.94 5.04 16.64
C ASP A 86 -14.50 3.58 16.90
N GLU A 87 -15.25 2.59 16.41
CA GLU A 87 -14.89 1.16 16.47
C GLU A 87 -13.59 0.87 15.71
N ILE A 88 -13.46 1.38 14.48
CA ILE A 88 -12.24 1.23 13.66
C ILE A 88 -11.05 1.91 14.32
N VAL A 89 -11.21 3.16 14.75
CA VAL A 89 -10.16 3.91 15.46
C VAL A 89 -9.68 3.15 16.69
N THR A 90 -10.60 2.57 17.46
CA THR A 90 -10.28 1.79 18.66
C THR A 90 -9.54 0.50 18.31
N ALA A 91 -9.99 -0.24 17.29
CA ALA A 91 -9.35 -1.46 16.84
C ALA A 91 -7.90 -1.21 16.39
N TYR A 92 -7.67 -0.21 15.53
CA TYR A 92 -6.32 0.10 15.05
C TYR A 92 -5.41 0.70 16.14
N LYS A 93 -5.93 1.51 17.07
CA LYS A 93 -5.15 1.94 18.25
C LYS A 93 -4.74 0.76 19.12
N THR A 94 -5.64 -0.19 19.33
CA THR A 94 -5.37 -1.41 20.11
C THR A 94 -4.28 -2.24 19.45
N ALA A 95 -4.38 -2.45 18.14
CA ALA A 95 -3.37 -3.14 17.35
C ALA A 95 -2.00 -2.43 17.41
N ALA A 96 -1.97 -1.11 17.22
CA ALA A 96 -0.76 -0.31 17.33
C ALA A 96 -0.10 -0.44 18.71
N ASN A 97 -0.87 -0.37 19.79
CA ASN A 97 -0.38 -0.52 21.15
C ASN A 97 0.19 -1.92 21.41
N ALA A 98 -0.48 -2.97 20.91
CA ALA A 98 0.02 -4.34 21.04
C ALA A 98 1.38 -4.52 20.35
N VAL A 99 1.53 -3.97 19.14
CA VAL A 99 2.79 -3.98 18.40
C VAL A 99 3.88 -3.21 19.13
N LEU A 100 3.57 -2.03 19.66
CA LEU A 100 4.53 -1.22 20.40
C LEU A 100 5.00 -1.92 21.69
N ALA A 101 4.10 -2.61 22.39
CA ALA A 101 4.40 -3.39 23.60
C ALA A 101 5.17 -4.69 23.33
N ALA A 102 5.06 -5.25 22.11
CA ALA A 102 5.75 -6.49 21.75
C ALA A 102 7.28 -6.34 21.73
N LYS A 103 7.98 -7.41 22.08
CA LYS A 103 9.45 -7.49 21.97
C LYS A 103 9.86 -7.39 20.50
N PRO A 104 11.05 -6.87 20.15
CA PRO A 104 11.46 -6.67 18.76
C PRO A 104 11.26 -7.90 17.87
N ALA A 105 11.67 -9.09 18.31
CA ALA A 105 11.53 -10.33 17.53
C ALA A 105 10.07 -10.74 17.27
N ASP A 106 9.12 -10.28 18.11
CA ASP A 106 7.72 -10.65 18.04
C ASP A 106 6.87 -9.59 17.31
N LYS A 107 7.42 -8.39 17.05
CA LYS A 107 6.66 -7.24 16.50
C LYS A 107 5.99 -7.56 15.18
N SER A 108 6.67 -8.26 14.26
CA SER A 108 6.08 -8.63 12.96
C SER A 108 4.91 -9.60 13.12
N ALA A 109 5.04 -10.61 13.97
CA ALA A 109 3.97 -11.59 14.20
C ALA A 109 2.76 -10.95 14.92
N VAL A 110 3.01 -10.11 15.93
CA VAL A 110 1.96 -9.36 16.62
C VAL A 110 1.28 -8.40 15.65
N PHE A 111 2.04 -7.73 14.78
CA PHE A 111 1.54 -6.84 13.75
C PHE A 111 0.58 -7.52 12.79
N GLU A 112 1.04 -8.60 12.13
CA GLU A 112 0.22 -9.36 11.18
C GLU A 112 -1.09 -9.83 11.81
N LYS A 113 -1.03 -10.31 13.05
CA LYS A 113 -2.23 -10.75 13.77
C LYS A 113 -3.17 -9.58 14.08
N THR A 114 -2.71 -8.58 14.84
CA THR A 114 -3.60 -7.57 15.41
C THR A 114 -4.12 -6.59 14.36
N PHE A 115 -3.28 -6.24 13.39
CA PHE A 115 -3.74 -5.41 12.27
C PHE A 115 -4.55 -6.24 11.27
N GLY A 116 -4.25 -7.53 11.10
CA GLY A 116 -5.10 -8.47 10.38
C GLY A 116 -6.53 -8.53 10.92
N GLU A 117 -6.68 -8.58 12.25
CA GLU A 117 -7.96 -8.57 12.97
C GLU A 117 -8.68 -7.21 12.91
N ALA A 118 -7.94 -6.10 12.91
CA ALA A 118 -8.49 -4.75 12.80
C ALA A 118 -8.88 -4.36 11.36
N GLY A 119 -8.25 -5.00 10.36
CA GLY A 119 -8.45 -4.73 8.96
C GLY A 119 -9.68 -5.42 8.36
N HIS A 120 -10.14 -4.89 7.22
CA HIS A 120 -11.28 -5.44 6.52
C HIS A 120 -10.85 -6.56 5.55
N PRO A 121 -11.39 -7.80 5.67
CA PRO A 121 -10.91 -8.96 4.90
C PRO A 121 -10.97 -8.78 3.38
N ALA A 122 -12.01 -8.10 2.87
CA ALA A 122 -12.16 -7.85 1.44
C ALA A 122 -11.09 -6.88 0.90
N THR A 123 -10.63 -5.93 1.73
CA THR A 123 -9.57 -4.99 1.36
C THR A 123 -8.21 -5.67 1.37
N HIS A 124 -7.95 -6.55 2.35
CA HIS A 124 -6.76 -7.40 2.34
C HIS A 124 -6.71 -8.29 1.10
N GLN A 125 -7.81 -8.99 0.79
CA GLN A 125 -7.88 -9.87 -0.37
C GLN A 125 -7.66 -9.12 -1.70
N ALA A 126 -8.23 -7.92 -1.84
CA ALA A 126 -8.03 -7.09 -3.03
C ALA A 126 -6.55 -6.68 -3.17
N VAL A 127 -5.93 -6.19 -2.08
CA VAL A 127 -4.52 -5.78 -2.09
C VAL A 127 -3.58 -6.98 -2.29
N ASP A 128 -3.87 -8.13 -1.67
CA ASP A 128 -3.11 -9.38 -1.87
C ASP A 128 -3.13 -9.82 -3.33
N SER A 129 -4.29 -9.71 -4.00
CA SER A 129 -4.43 -10.07 -5.42
C SER A 129 -3.63 -9.18 -6.37
N LEU A 130 -3.35 -7.93 -5.96
CA LEU A 130 -2.58 -6.96 -6.71
C LEU A 130 -1.07 -7.10 -6.42
N GLU A 131 -0.71 -7.27 -5.15
CA GLU A 131 0.66 -7.09 -4.65
C GLU A 131 1.70 -7.89 -5.43
N ASP A 132 1.47 -9.17 -5.65
CA ASP A 132 2.46 -10.04 -6.32
C ASP A 132 2.67 -9.63 -7.78
N SER A 133 1.57 -9.43 -8.52
CA SER A 133 1.63 -8.97 -9.92
C SER A 133 2.27 -7.59 -10.04
N PHE A 134 1.96 -6.68 -9.12
CA PHE A 134 2.46 -5.30 -9.13
C PHE A 134 3.97 -5.24 -8.81
N LYS A 135 4.43 -6.00 -7.81
CA LYS A 135 5.86 -6.13 -7.50
C LYS A 135 6.63 -6.73 -8.67
N GLN A 136 6.11 -7.81 -9.24
CA GLN A 136 6.76 -8.47 -10.38
C GLN A 136 6.81 -7.55 -11.60
N ALA A 137 5.72 -6.83 -11.92
CA ALA A 137 5.69 -5.87 -13.02
C ALA A 137 6.76 -4.78 -12.86
N ILE A 138 6.91 -4.22 -11.65
CA ILE A 138 7.95 -3.22 -11.36
C ILE A 138 9.36 -3.80 -11.53
N ASP A 139 9.63 -4.96 -10.92
CA ASP A 139 10.96 -5.58 -10.97
C ASP A 139 11.32 -5.97 -12.43
N ASP A 140 10.37 -6.47 -13.20
CA ASP A 140 10.53 -6.82 -14.61
C ASP A 140 10.84 -5.59 -15.48
N VAL A 141 10.17 -4.46 -15.26
CA VAL A 141 10.43 -3.20 -15.99
C VAL A 141 11.84 -2.69 -15.73
N VAL A 142 12.27 -2.69 -14.46
CA VAL A 142 13.62 -2.26 -14.10
C VAL A 142 14.68 -3.23 -14.63
N ALA A 143 14.41 -4.54 -14.59
CA ALA A 143 15.32 -5.56 -15.10
C ALA A 143 15.48 -5.52 -16.63
N ALA A 144 14.42 -5.14 -17.35
CA ALA A 144 14.45 -4.99 -18.81
C ALA A 144 15.24 -3.76 -19.28
N ALA A 145 15.44 -2.76 -18.42
CA ALA A 145 16.27 -1.61 -18.76
C ALA A 145 17.76 -1.99 -18.85
N PRO A 146 18.49 -1.54 -19.89
CA PRO A 146 19.92 -1.78 -19.99
C PRO A 146 20.66 -1.12 -18.82
N SER A 147 21.74 -1.75 -18.34
CA SER A 147 22.47 -1.36 -17.12
C SER A 147 22.73 0.14 -16.93
N PRO A 148 23.15 0.94 -17.93
CA PRO A 148 23.37 2.38 -17.71
C PRO A 148 22.08 3.19 -17.48
N LYS A 149 20.90 2.63 -17.77
CA LYS A 149 19.59 3.28 -17.64
C LYS A 149 18.74 2.73 -16.48
N GLN A 150 19.24 1.77 -15.70
CA GLN A 150 18.43 1.17 -14.63
C GLN A 150 18.05 2.19 -13.54
N ASP A 151 18.91 3.15 -13.21
CA ASP A 151 18.59 4.16 -12.21
C ASP A 151 17.54 5.18 -12.70
N GLU A 152 17.59 5.54 -13.98
CA GLU A 152 16.53 6.32 -14.63
C GLU A 152 15.20 5.55 -14.65
N MET A 153 15.25 4.26 -15.00
CA MET A 153 14.08 3.41 -15.01
C MET A 153 13.45 3.28 -13.62
N LYS A 154 14.25 3.16 -12.56
CA LYS A 154 13.75 3.19 -11.17
C LYS A 154 12.98 4.47 -10.88
N ALA A 155 13.49 5.63 -11.29
CA ALA A 155 12.82 6.91 -11.05
C ALA A 155 11.48 7.02 -11.82
N LEU A 156 11.42 6.49 -13.04
CA LEU A 156 10.18 6.47 -13.84
C LEU A 156 9.14 5.50 -13.25
N VAL A 157 9.57 4.29 -12.89
CA VAL A 157 8.72 3.29 -12.24
C VAL A 157 8.22 3.78 -10.88
N PHE A 158 9.05 4.53 -10.16
CA PHE A 158 8.66 5.21 -8.93
C PHE A 158 7.48 6.16 -9.15
N GLN A 159 7.53 7.00 -10.19
CA GLN A 159 6.44 7.92 -10.50
C GLN A 159 5.13 7.17 -10.81
N GLN A 160 5.19 6.08 -11.58
CA GLN A 160 4.01 5.24 -11.84
C GLN A 160 3.43 4.62 -10.56
N THR A 161 4.31 4.26 -9.64
CA THR A 161 3.92 3.70 -8.34
C THR A 161 3.24 4.74 -7.44
N VAL A 162 3.69 6.00 -7.46
CA VAL A 162 3.01 7.13 -6.77
C VAL A 162 1.61 7.35 -7.32
N LEU A 163 1.45 7.33 -8.64
CA LEU A 163 0.14 7.49 -9.29
C LEU A 163 -0.83 6.37 -8.89
N ALA A 164 -0.34 5.12 -8.87
CA ALA A 164 -1.12 3.97 -8.43
C ALA A 164 -1.55 4.08 -6.96
N ALA A 165 -0.63 4.45 -6.08
CA ALA A 165 -0.93 4.66 -4.66
C ALA A 165 -1.99 5.76 -4.46
N ASN A 166 -1.88 6.88 -5.18
CA ASN A 166 -2.84 7.97 -5.13
C ASN A 166 -4.24 7.53 -5.62
N SER A 167 -4.32 6.80 -6.74
CA SER A 167 -5.59 6.29 -7.27
C SER A 167 -6.26 5.29 -6.34
N LEU A 168 -5.49 4.35 -5.77
CA LEU A 168 -5.98 3.41 -4.74
C LEU A 168 -6.45 4.16 -3.49
N GLY A 169 -5.71 5.18 -3.07
CA GLY A 169 -6.10 6.04 -1.96
C GLY A 169 -7.42 6.76 -2.20
N GLN A 170 -7.59 7.41 -3.35
CA GLN A 170 -8.83 8.12 -3.71
C GLN A 170 -10.03 7.18 -3.85
N SER A 171 -9.82 6.03 -4.48
CA SER A 171 -10.89 5.04 -4.70
C SER A 171 -11.36 4.36 -3.43
N SER A 172 -10.56 4.38 -2.35
CA SER A 172 -10.92 3.77 -1.07
C SER A 172 -12.18 4.36 -0.41
N MET A 173 -12.70 5.49 -0.91
CA MET A 173 -13.98 6.08 -0.54
C MET A 173 -15.21 5.32 -1.07
N ASP A 174 -15.07 4.50 -2.10
CA ASP A 174 -16.14 3.69 -2.67
C ASP A 174 -15.63 2.26 -2.84
N THR A 175 -16.30 1.29 -2.19
CA THR A 175 -15.85 -0.12 -2.20
C THR A 175 -15.86 -0.71 -3.60
N LYS A 176 -16.83 -0.34 -4.45
CA LYS A 176 -16.90 -0.81 -5.84
C LYS A 176 -15.79 -0.16 -6.66
N LEU A 177 -15.55 1.13 -6.44
CA LEU A 177 -14.48 1.85 -7.11
C LEU A 177 -13.10 1.31 -6.70
N PHE A 178 -12.86 1.08 -5.42
CA PHE A 178 -11.62 0.52 -4.91
C PHE A 178 -11.35 -0.87 -5.48
N ALA A 179 -12.37 -1.74 -5.50
CA ALA A 179 -12.27 -3.06 -6.12
C ALA A 179 -11.98 -2.95 -7.63
N ALA A 180 -12.65 -2.03 -8.34
CA ALA A 180 -12.45 -1.81 -9.77
C ALA A 180 -11.04 -1.26 -10.08
N VAL A 181 -10.56 -0.28 -9.32
CA VAL A 181 -9.20 0.29 -9.45
C VAL A 181 -8.14 -0.77 -9.14
N THR A 182 -8.30 -1.53 -8.06
CA THR A 182 -7.37 -2.62 -7.71
C THR A 182 -7.33 -3.69 -8.80
N THR A 183 -8.49 -4.06 -9.34
CA THR A 183 -8.58 -5.01 -10.47
C THR A 183 -7.91 -4.46 -11.72
N ALA A 184 -8.11 -3.18 -12.04
CA ALA A 184 -7.50 -2.53 -13.19
C ALA A 184 -5.97 -2.49 -13.07
N TYR A 185 -5.43 -2.18 -11.88
CA TYR A 185 -3.98 -2.23 -11.64
C TYR A 185 -3.42 -3.65 -11.70
N LYS A 186 -4.20 -4.67 -11.31
CA LYS A 186 -3.80 -6.07 -11.48
C LYS A 186 -3.69 -6.42 -12.97
N VAL A 187 -4.72 -6.10 -13.76
CA VAL A 187 -4.73 -6.35 -15.22
C VAL A 187 -3.58 -5.61 -15.90
N ALA A 188 -3.32 -4.36 -15.50
CA ALA A 188 -2.20 -3.57 -16.00
C ALA A 188 -0.85 -4.23 -15.67
N SER A 189 -0.70 -4.73 -14.44
CA SER A 189 0.51 -5.44 -14.01
C SER A 189 0.72 -6.73 -14.79
N ASP A 190 -0.33 -7.53 -14.98
CA ASP A 190 -0.29 -8.76 -15.79
C ASP A 190 0.11 -8.45 -17.25
N ALA A 191 -0.35 -7.33 -17.82
CA ALA A 191 0.03 -6.87 -19.16
C ALA A 191 1.52 -6.49 -19.25
N VAL A 192 2.07 -5.82 -18.24
CA VAL A 192 3.50 -5.49 -18.15
C VAL A 192 4.36 -6.75 -18.05
N ILE A 193 3.92 -7.75 -17.27
CA ILE A 193 4.62 -9.02 -17.13
C ILE A 193 4.66 -9.75 -18.49
N ALA A 194 3.55 -9.75 -19.22
CA ALA A 194 3.44 -10.38 -20.54
C ALA A 194 4.17 -9.65 -21.67
N ALA A 195 4.51 -8.37 -21.50
CA ALA A 195 5.15 -7.57 -22.53
C ALA A 195 6.60 -7.99 -22.82
N SER A 196 7.04 -7.76 -24.06
CA SER A 196 8.44 -7.95 -24.46
C SER A 196 9.35 -6.98 -23.66
N PRO A 197 10.63 -7.30 -23.42
CA PRO A 197 11.52 -6.45 -22.61
C PRO A 197 11.52 -4.97 -23.02
N ASP A 198 11.55 -4.69 -24.33
CA ASP A 198 11.56 -3.32 -24.85
C ASP A 198 10.22 -2.59 -24.67
N ASP A 199 9.13 -3.34 -24.51
CA ASP A 199 7.78 -2.81 -24.38
C ASP A 199 7.29 -2.69 -22.92
N LYS A 200 8.00 -3.28 -21.94
CA LYS A 200 7.53 -3.34 -20.56
C LYS A 200 7.23 -1.96 -19.96
N PHE A 201 8.13 -0.98 -20.14
CA PHE A 201 7.91 0.37 -19.61
C PHE A 201 6.80 1.13 -20.36
N PRO A 202 6.77 1.19 -21.71
CA PRO A 202 5.64 1.77 -22.45
C PRO A 202 4.28 1.15 -22.08
N VAL A 203 4.22 -0.17 -21.90
CA VAL A 203 3.01 -0.87 -21.46
C VAL A 203 2.63 -0.46 -20.04
N MET A 204 3.60 -0.34 -19.12
CA MET A 204 3.34 0.13 -17.75
C MET A 204 2.77 1.54 -17.75
N GLU A 205 3.43 2.49 -18.40
CA GLU A 205 3.01 3.89 -18.46
C GLU A 205 1.57 4.03 -18.98
N LYS A 206 1.25 3.34 -20.07
CA LYS A 206 -0.09 3.37 -20.65
C LYS A 206 -1.13 2.73 -19.73
N THR A 207 -0.91 1.49 -19.32
CA THR A 207 -1.93 0.70 -18.61
C THR A 207 -2.14 1.19 -17.17
N PHE A 208 -1.10 1.70 -16.51
CA PHE A 208 -1.24 2.30 -15.17
C PHE A 208 -1.98 3.63 -15.23
N ALA A 209 -1.78 4.42 -16.28
CA ALA A 209 -2.54 5.66 -16.50
C ALA A 209 -4.02 5.38 -16.84
N GLU A 210 -4.32 4.27 -17.53
CA GLU A 210 -5.69 3.80 -17.77
C GLU A 210 -6.36 3.32 -16.48
N ALA A 211 -5.66 2.51 -15.67
CA ALA A 211 -6.13 2.05 -14.37
C ALA A 211 -6.42 3.22 -13.42
N ALA A 212 -5.57 4.26 -13.42
CA ALA A 212 -5.74 5.46 -12.61
C ALA A 212 -7.04 6.23 -12.91
N LYS A 213 -7.58 6.08 -14.13
CA LYS A 213 -8.76 6.81 -14.62
C LYS A 213 -10.08 6.06 -14.38
N VAL A 214 -10.05 4.87 -13.80
CA VAL A 214 -11.27 4.14 -13.44
C VAL A 214 -12.10 5.00 -12.48
N LYS A 215 -13.39 5.17 -12.79
CA LYS A 215 -14.35 5.98 -12.03
C LYS A 215 -15.53 5.11 -11.63
N ALA A 216 -16.26 5.54 -10.59
CA ALA A 216 -17.52 4.90 -10.21
C ALA A 216 -18.52 5.00 -11.38
N ALA A 217 -19.18 3.88 -11.67
CA ALA A 217 -20.23 3.79 -12.68
C ALA A 217 -21.57 4.31 -12.14
#